data_AF-A0A6A4AVB0-F1
#
_entry.id   AF-A0A6A4AVB0-F1
#
_cell.length_a   1.000
_cell.length_b   1.000
_cell.length_c   1.000
_cell.angle_alpha   90.00
_cell.angle_beta   90.00
_cell.angle_gamma   90.00
#
_symmetry.space_group_name_H-M   'P 1'
#
loop_
_entity.id
_entity.type
_entity.pdbx_description
1 polymer ?
#
loop_
_entity_poly.entity_id
_entity_poly.type
_entity_poly.pdbx_seq_one_letter_code
_entity_poly.pdbx_strand_id
1 'polypeptide(L)' 'MSSPQSTPYAALDSLETGGKPEPTYQHLTNPCVLSWNNLSYSVACRKTAAAPDGKKTILDHVSGRCAPGELTAIMGP' A
#
# COMPACT_ATOMS: atom_id res chain seq x y z
N MET A 1 -7.95 -22.23 34.73
CA MET A 1 -8.84 -22.21 33.55
C MET A 1 -8.10 -21.46 32.45
N SER A 2 -8.05 -22.04 31.25
CA SER A 2 -7.15 -21.74 30.13
C SER A 2 -7.35 -20.36 29.52
N SER A 3 -6.24 -19.74 29.09
CA SER A 3 -6.18 -18.51 28.30
C SER A 3 -6.98 -18.62 27.00
N PRO A 4 -7.75 -17.60 26.57
CA PRO A 4 -8.35 -17.61 25.24
C PRO A 4 -7.28 -17.40 24.17
N GLN A 5 -7.14 -18.38 23.28
CA GLN A 5 -6.27 -18.28 22.09
C GLN A 5 -6.80 -17.16 21.18
N SER A 6 -5.97 -16.13 20.99
CA SER A 6 -6.18 -15.09 19.99
C SER A 6 -6.07 -15.72 18.60
N THR A 7 -7.20 -15.99 17.97
CA THR A 7 -7.24 -16.38 16.56
C THR A 7 -7.37 -15.10 15.71
N PRO A 8 -6.72 -15.03 14.54
CA PRO A 8 -6.73 -13.84 13.69
C PRO A 8 -8.12 -13.48 13.12
N TYR A 9 -9.13 -14.32 13.33
CA TYR A 9 -10.51 -14.09 12.91
C TYR A 9 -11.32 -13.23 13.87
N ALA A 10 -10.91 -13.08 15.14
CA ALA A 10 -11.62 -12.22 16.10
C ALA A 10 -11.59 -10.73 15.70
N ALA A 11 -10.60 -10.32 14.90
CA ALA A 11 -10.50 -8.96 14.37
C ALA A 11 -11.51 -8.69 13.25
N LEU A 12 -11.96 -9.72 12.53
CA LEU A 12 -12.98 -9.60 11.48
C LEU A 12 -14.40 -9.54 12.09
N ASP A 13 -14.71 -10.34 13.11
CA ASP A 13 -16.00 -10.27 13.83
C ASP A 13 -16.21 -8.90 14.50
N SER A 14 -15.11 -8.26 14.93
CA SER A 14 -15.14 -6.91 15.51
C SER A 14 -15.47 -5.81 14.48
N LEU A 15 -15.27 -6.08 13.18
CA LEU A 15 -15.63 -5.16 12.10
C LEU A 15 -17.10 -5.29 11.66
N GLU A 16 -17.78 -6.39 11.99
CA GLU A 16 -19.17 -6.63 11.58
C GLU A 16 -20.21 -6.07 12.56
N THR A 17 -19.86 -5.88 13.85
CA THR A 17 -20.86 -5.60 14.90
C THR A 17 -20.66 -4.29 15.68
N GLY A 18 -19.53 -3.59 15.54
CA GLY A 18 -19.24 -2.35 16.27
C GLY A 18 -19.11 -1.17 15.32
N GLY A 19 -19.90 -0.11 15.56
CA GLY A 19 -20.01 1.07 14.69
C GLY A 19 -18.69 1.50 14.06
N LYS A 20 -18.74 1.70 12.73
CA LYS A 20 -17.66 2.22 11.88
C LYS A 20 -16.75 3.14 12.71
N PRO A 21 -15.48 2.79 12.98
CA PRO A 21 -14.52 3.82 13.32
C PRO A 21 -14.42 4.69 12.07
N GLU A 22 -15.18 5.79 12.05
CA GLU A 22 -15.00 6.85 11.07
C GLU A 22 -13.50 7.17 11.08
N PRO A 23 -12.79 6.96 9.96
CA PRO A 23 -11.39 7.29 9.91
C PRO A 23 -11.27 8.77 10.25
N THR A 24 -10.71 9.08 11.41
CA THR A 24 -10.43 10.45 11.82
C THR A 24 -9.26 10.92 10.98
N TYR A 25 -9.56 11.28 9.74
CA TYR A 25 -8.63 11.97 8.87
C TYR A 25 -8.40 13.33 9.53
N GLN A 26 -7.18 13.57 10.03
CA GLN A 26 -6.82 14.91 10.46
C GLN A 26 -7.16 15.84 9.30
N HIS A 27 -8.01 16.82 9.56
CA HIS A 27 -8.47 17.78 8.56
C HIS A 27 -7.26 18.64 8.14
N LEU A 28 -6.42 18.09 7.25
CA LEU A 28 -5.38 18.84 6.58
C LEU A 28 -6.10 19.88 5.73
N THR A 29 -5.95 21.14 6.14
CA THR A 29 -6.56 22.32 5.50
C THR A 29 -6.16 22.49 4.03
N ASN A 30 -5.21 21.68 3.54
CA ASN A 30 -4.82 21.62 2.14
C ASN A 30 -5.06 20.20 1.60
N PRO A 31 -6.03 20.00 0.68
CA PRO A 31 -6.24 18.72 0.00
C PRO A 31 -5.01 18.41 -0.85
N CYS A 32 -4.07 17.62 -0.31
CA CYS A 32 -2.92 17.16 -1.07
C CYS A 32 -3.35 16.00 -1.97
N VAL A 33 -3.36 16.25 -3.27
CA VAL A 33 -3.48 15.18 -4.28
C VAL A 33 -2.10 14.57 -4.47
N LEU A 34 -1.94 13.29 -4.15
CA LEU A 34 -0.75 12.56 -4.56
C LEU A 34 -0.90 12.19 -6.04
N SER A 35 0.08 12.53 -6.85
CA SER A 35 0.13 12.10 -8.25
C SER A 35 1.54 11.71 -8.63
N TRP A 36 1.64 10.71 -9.50
CA TRP A 36 2.89 10.27 -10.10
C TRP A 36 2.67 10.08 -11.59
N ASN A 37 3.68 10.43 -12.37
CA ASN A 37 3.62 10.33 -13.82
C ASN A 37 4.94 9.79 -14.33
N ASN A 38 4.87 8.72 -15.11
CA ASN A 38 6.03 8.08 -15.71
C ASN A 38 7.11 7.71 -14.69
N LEU A 39 6.70 7.22 -13.52
CA LEU A 39 7.59 6.83 -12.44
C LEU A 39 8.21 5.47 -12.77
N SER A 40 9.53 5.46 -12.93
CA SER A 40 10.32 4.24 -13.04
C SER A 40 11.29 4.14 -11.87
N TYR A 41 11.42 2.94 -11.31
CA TYR A 41 12.34 2.67 -10.22
C TYR A 41 13.11 1.39 -10.50
N SER A 42 14.43 1.49 -10.50
CA SER A 42 15.34 0.36 -10.71
C SER A 42 16.28 0.21 -9.52
N VAL A 43 16.49 -1.03 -9.10
CA VAL A 43 17.45 -1.38 -8.06
C VAL A 43 18.72 -1.95 -8.68
N ALA A 44 19.87 -1.69 -8.05
CA ALA A 44 21.11 -2.35 -8.43
C ALA A 44 21.00 -3.84 -8.09
N CYS A 45 21.44 -4.70 -9.01
CA CYS A 45 21.48 -6.14 -8.82
C CYS A 45 22.81 -6.71 -9.34
N ARG A 46 23.12 -7.94 -8.95
CA ARG A 46 24.31 -8.63 -9.46
C ARG A 46 24.17 -8.77 -10.98
N LYS A 47 25.24 -8.42 -11.71
CA LYS A 47 25.31 -8.65 -13.15
C LYS A 47 25.12 -10.15 -13.43
N THR A 48 24.10 -10.46 -14.21
CA THR A 48 23.79 -11.81 -14.68
C THR A 48 23.49 -11.74 -16.18
N ALA A 49 23.42 -12.88 -16.86
CA ALA A 49 23.03 -12.91 -18.27
C ALA A 49 21.66 -12.25 -18.53
N ALA A 50 20.76 -12.27 -17.54
CA ALA A 50 19.43 -11.65 -17.62
C ALA A 50 19.41 -10.14 -17.25
N ALA A 51 20.46 -9.64 -16.58
CA ALA A 51 20.60 -8.23 -16.19
C ALA A 51 22.05 -7.78 -16.46
N PRO A 52 22.42 -7.55 -17.73
CA PRO A 52 23.79 -7.26 -18.15
C PRO A 52 24.28 -5.89 -17.65
N ASP A 53 23.36 -4.95 -17.48
CA ASP A 53 23.53 -3.64 -16.88
C ASP A 53 23.63 -3.67 -15.35
N GLY A 54 23.34 -4.82 -14.72
CA GLY A 54 23.35 -4.98 -13.26
C GLY A 54 22.26 -4.16 -12.59
N LYS A 55 21.14 -3.92 -13.29
CA LYS A 55 19.97 -3.23 -12.74
C LYS A 55 18.72 -4.07 -12.98
N LYS A 56 17.80 -4.02 -12.03
CA LYS A 56 16.47 -4.60 -12.16
C LYS A 56 15.44 -3.50 -12.00
N THR A 57 14.64 -3.26 -13.03
CA THR A 57 13.50 -2.35 -12.96
C THR A 57 12.36 -3.02 -12.18
N ILE A 58 11.89 -2.34 -11.13
CA ILE A 58 10.83 -2.78 -10.23
C ILE A 58 9.52 -2.06 -10.56
N LEU A 59 9.61 -0.76 -10.86
CA LEU A 59 8.50 0.02 -11.39
C LEU A 59 8.91 0.53 -12.77
N ASP A 60 8.03 0.38 -13.75
CA ASP A 60 8.30 0.77 -15.13
C ASP A 60 7.16 1.65 -15.65
N HIS A 61 7.45 2.93 -15.90
CA HIS A 61 6.55 3.91 -16.50
C HIS A 61 5.17 3.98 -15.80
N VAL A 62 5.15 3.89 -14.47
CA VAL A 62 3.90 3.87 -13.69
C VAL A 62 3.36 5.28 -13.53
N SER A 63 2.06 5.46 -13.79
CA SER A 63 1.35 6.73 -13.61
C SER A 63 0.08 6.51 -12.79
N GLY A 64 -0.33 7.51 -12.03
CA GLY A 64 -1.52 7.43 -11.19
C GLY A 64 -1.72 8.64 -10.31
N ARG A 65 -2.83 8.63 -9.59
CA ARG A 65 -3.29 9.71 -8.73
C ARG A 65 -4.08 9.11 -7.57
N CYS A 66 -3.98 9.74 -6.41
CA CYS A 66 -4.81 9.47 -5.25
C CYS A 66 -5.35 10.81 -4.72
N ALA A 67 -6.67 10.94 -4.69
CA ALA A 67 -7.34 12.10 -4.16
C ALA A 67 -7.43 12.05 -2.62
N PRO A 68 -7.53 13.21 -1.93
CA PRO A 68 -7.78 13.24 -0.50
C PRO A 68 -9.05 12.45 -0.14
N GLY A 69 -8.94 11.56 0.85
CA GLY A 69 -10.05 10.69 1.29
C GLY A 69 -10.24 9.42 0.46
N GLU A 70 -9.48 9.25 -0.63
CA GLU A 70 -9.51 8.04 -1.45
C GLU A 70 -8.68 6.92 -0.81
N LEU A 71 -9.26 5.73 -0.70
CA LEU A 71 -8.54 4.52 -0.28
C LEU A 71 -7.94 3.84 -1.52
N THR A 72 -6.63 3.99 -1.71
CA THR A 72 -5.89 3.32 -2.79
C THR A 72 -5.17 2.09 -2.25
N ALA A 73 -5.45 0.92 -2.81
CA ALA A 73 -4.73 -0.32 -2.50
C ALA A 73 -3.59 -0.57 -3.49
N ILE A 74 -2.41 -0.94 -3.00
CA ILE A 74 -1.31 -1.44 -3.83
C ILE A 74 -1.31 -2.96 -3.72
N MET A 75 -1.44 -3.65 -4.86
CA MET A 75 -1.48 -5.11 -4.94
C MET A 75 -0.43 -5.60 -5.91
N GLY A 76 0.13 -6.78 -5.64
CA GLY A 76 1.12 -7.43 -6.48
C GLY A 76 1.16 -8.95 -6.25
N PRO A 77 1.78 -9.69 -7.17
CA PRO A 77 1.97 -11.14 -7.08
C PRO A 77 2.99 -11.56 -6.01
#